data_AF-A0A2N5FQE6-F1
#
_entry.id   AF-A0A2N5FQE6-F1
#
_cell.length_a   1.000
_cell.length_b   1.000
_cell.length_c   1.000
_cell.angle_alpha   90.00
_cell.angle_beta   90.00
_cell.angle_gamma   90.00
#
_symmetry.space_group_name_H-M   'P 1'
#
loop_
_entity.id
_entity.type
_entity.pdbx_description
1 polymer ?
#
loop_
_entity_poly.entity_id
_entity_poly.type
_entity_poly.pdbx_seq_one_letter_code
_entity_poly.pdbx_strand_id
1 'polypeptide(L)'
;MQVDYKPASEQVLKANKGISVQKLLNIAGSFMLLGLLISIFTVPFSLNEELQLYYDNRLVLKGEKLEEFLSFVVAAGFAYFMLVRLYFTQRRLFYIFLWLILIDSIIMVFLLYGSH
;
A
#
# COMPACT_ATOMS: atom_id res chain seq x y z
N MET A 1 -52.56 6.44 -17.61
CA MET A 1 -51.17 6.20 -17.20
C MET A 1 -51.17 5.86 -15.71
N GLN A 2 -50.90 4.62 -15.34
CA GLN A 2 -50.63 4.28 -13.93
C GLN A 2 -49.18 4.66 -13.66
N VAL A 3 -48.98 5.67 -12.82
CA VAL A 3 -47.64 6.04 -12.36
C VAL A 3 -47.25 5.01 -11.31
N ASP A 4 -46.37 4.09 -11.69
CA ASP A 4 -45.76 3.10 -10.81
C ASP A 4 -44.93 3.83 -9.75
N TYR A 5 -45.52 4.03 -8.57
CA TYR A 5 -44.88 4.64 -7.43
C TYR A 5 -43.92 3.63 -6.78
N LYS A 6 -42.68 3.59 -7.26
CA LYS A 6 -41.60 2.94 -6.52
C LYS A 6 -41.33 3.73 -5.23
N PRO A 7 -41.33 3.07 -4.06
CA PRO A 7 -41.20 3.76 -2.78
C PRO A 7 -39.84 4.47 -2.70
N ALA A 8 -39.85 5.71 -2.20
CA ALA A 8 -38.66 6.55 -2.04
C ALA A 8 -37.57 5.86 -1.20
N SER A 9 -37.93 4.89 -0.35
CA SER A 9 -37.00 4.06 0.41
C SER A 9 -36.06 3.23 -0.49
N GLU A 10 -36.52 2.69 -1.63
CA GLU A 10 -35.66 1.98 -2.59
C GLU A 10 -34.70 2.92 -3.33
N GLN A 11 -35.11 4.16 -3.59
CA GLN A 11 -34.28 5.17 -4.25
C GLN A 11 -33.20 5.71 -3.30
N VAL A 12 -33.53 5.92 -2.02
CA VAL A 12 -32.58 6.35 -0.98
C VAL A 12 -31.56 5.24 -0.66
N LEU A 13 -31.98 3.97 -0.65
CA LEU A 13 -31.08 2.82 -0.46
C LEU A 13 -30.05 2.66 -1.60
N LYS A 14 -30.41 3.02 -2.84
CA LYS A 14 -29.46 3.03 -3.98
C LYS A 14 -28.52 4.23 -3.96
N ALA A 15 -28.96 5.38 -3.45
CA ALA A 15 -28.18 6.61 -3.42
C ALA A 15 -27.03 6.58 -2.38
N ASN A 16 -27.10 5.73 -1.36
CA ASN A 16 -26.10 5.65 -0.30
C ASN A 16 -25.05 4.55 -0.50
N LYS A 17 -24.77 4.15 -1.75
CA LYS A 17 -23.71 3.19 -2.07
C LYS A 17 -22.36 3.93 -2.10
N GLY A 18 -21.92 4.37 -0.92
CA GLY A 18 -20.59 4.93 -0.72
C GLY A 18 -19.49 4.00 -1.23
N ILE A 19 -18.29 4.53 -1.42
CA ILE A 19 -17.13 3.75 -1.85
C ILE A 19 -16.90 2.64 -0.80
N SER A 20 -16.94 1.38 -1.24
CA SER A 20 -16.59 0.24 -0.37
C SER A 20 -15.17 0.41 0.16
N VAL A 21 -14.95 0.10 1.43
CA VAL A 21 -13.61 0.13 2.07
C VAL A 21 -12.59 -0.68 1.26
N GLN A 22 -13.00 -1.79 0.65
CA GLN A 22 -12.13 -2.59 -0.23
C GLN A 22 -11.68 -1.81 -1.46
N LYS A 23 -12.60 -1.06 -2.09
CA LYS A 23 -12.25 -0.20 -3.24
C LYS A 23 -11.33 0.93 -2.82
N LEU A 24 -11.58 1.56 -1.67
CA LEU A 24 -10.73 2.62 -1.14
C LEU A 24 -9.30 2.13 -0.88
N LEU A 25 -9.15 0.97 -0.24
CA LEU A 25 -7.84 0.35 0.00
C LEU A 25 -7.12 0.02 -1.31
N ASN A 26 -7.82 -0.57 -2.27
CA ASN A 26 -7.22 -0.84 -3.58
C ASN A 26 -6.75 0.43 -4.29
N ILE A 27 -7.53 1.52 -4.24
CA ILE A 27 -7.13 2.82 -4.79
C ILE A 27 -5.90 3.35 -4.07
N ALA A 28 -5.90 3.34 -2.73
CA ALA A 28 -4.76 3.81 -1.93
C ALA A 28 -3.49 3.00 -2.23
N GLY A 29 -3.58 1.68 -2.30
CA GLY A 29 -2.45 0.81 -2.67
C GLY A 29 -1.90 1.09 -4.06
N SER A 30 -2.78 1.31 -5.05
CA SER A 30 -2.36 1.71 -6.40
C SER A 30 -1.61 3.05 -6.39
N PHE A 31 -2.10 4.06 -5.65
CA PHE A 31 -1.41 5.34 -5.52
C PHE A 31 -0.05 5.21 -4.81
N MET A 32 0.05 4.38 -3.77
CA MET A 32 1.32 4.11 -3.10
C MET A 32 2.34 3.46 -4.05
N LEU A 33 1.93 2.46 -4.83
CA LEU A 33 2.81 1.82 -5.82
C LEU A 33 3.24 2.78 -6.91
N LEU A 34 2.32 3.60 -7.42
CA LEU A 34 2.66 4.65 -8.38
C LEU A 34 3.64 5.66 -7.78
N GLY A 35 3.45 6.06 -6.52
CA GLY A 35 4.37 6.93 -5.80
C GLY A 35 5.78 6.33 -5.68
N LEU A 36 5.88 5.03 -5.41
CA LEU A 36 7.16 4.31 -5.41
C LEU A 36 7.80 4.25 -6.80
N LEU A 37 7.02 4.10 -7.87
CA LEU A 37 7.59 4.14 -9.23
C LEU A 37 8.06 5.55 -9.62
N ILE A 38 7.31 6.58 -9.22
CA ILE A 38 7.71 7.98 -9.43
C ILE A 38 8.98 8.31 -8.66
N SER A 39 9.21 7.66 -7.51
CA SER A 39 10.39 7.91 -6.68
C SER A 39 11.71 7.63 -7.41
N ILE A 40 11.71 6.73 -8.41
CA ILE A 40 12.87 6.46 -9.28
C ILE A 40 13.40 7.76 -9.89
N PHE A 41 12.51 8.69 -10.24
CA PHE A 41 12.86 9.97 -10.85
C PHE A 41 13.06 11.08 -9.82
N THR A 42 12.39 11.02 -8.67
CA THR A 42 12.44 12.10 -7.67
C THR A 42 13.54 11.95 -6.63
N VAL A 43 13.98 10.71 -6.32
CA VAL A 43 15.07 10.42 -5.37
C VAL A 43 16.39 11.16 -5.69
N PRO A 44 16.85 11.30 -6.95
CA PRO A 44 18.08 12.03 -7.23
C PRO A 44 17.98 13.55 -7.02
N PHE A 45 16.79 14.09 -6.74
CA PHE A 45 16.63 15.48 -6.33
C PHE A 45 16.81 15.60 -4.82
N SER A 46 17.84 16.32 -4.40
CA SER A 46 18.16 16.57 -2.99
C SER A 46 18.12 18.07 -2.69
N LEU A 47 17.97 18.42 -1.43
CA LEU A 47 18.01 19.80 -0.94
C LEU A 47 19.34 20.06 -0.24
N ASN A 48 19.95 21.21 -0.50
CA ASN A 48 21.10 21.67 0.28
C ASN A 48 20.64 22.46 1.53
N GLU A 49 21.60 22.93 2.33
CA GLU A 49 21.35 23.74 3.54
C GLU A 49 20.60 25.05 3.23
N GLU A 50 20.69 25.53 1.99
CA GLU A 50 20.01 26.74 1.49
C GLU A 50 18.64 26.44 0.85
N LEU A 51 18.11 25.21 1.00
CA LEU A 51 16.85 24.74 0.38
C LEU A 51 16.84 24.79 -1.16
N GLN A 52 18.00 24.84 -1.79
CA GLN A 52 18.12 24.75 -3.24
C GLN A 52 18.10 23.28 -3.67
N LEU A 53 17.25 22.98 -4.66
CA LEU A 53 17.20 21.67 -5.28
C LEU A 53 18.42 21.47 -6.17
N TYR A 54 19.14 20.39 -5.95
CA TYR A 54 20.23 19.95 -6.81
C TYR A 54 20.07 18.48 -7.17
N TYR A 55 20.67 18.10 -8.30
CA TYR A 55 20.63 16.74 -8.82
C TYR A 55 21.88 15.98 -8.38
N ASP A 56 21.72 14.94 -7.57
CA ASP A 56 22.81 14.07 -7.14
C ASP A 56 22.86 12.79 -7.99
N ASN A 57 23.90 12.68 -8.82
CA ASN A 57 24.16 11.51 -9.65
C ASN A 57 24.40 10.22 -8.84
N ARG A 58 24.78 10.31 -7.55
CA ARG A 58 25.02 9.16 -6.68
C ARG A 58 23.72 8.49 -6.22
N LEU A 59 22.63 9.25 -6.20
CA LEU A 59 21.30 8.79 -5.79
C LEU A 59 20.49 8.21 -6.95
N VAL A 60 20.99 8.32 -8.18
CA VAL A 60 20.31 7.77 -9.36
C VAL A 60 20.36 6.26 -9.31
N LEU A 61 19.18 5.63 -9.23
CA LEU A 61 19.02 4.18 -9.32
C LEU A 61 19.36 3.72 -10.75
N LYS A 62 20.43 2.94 -10.89
CA LYS A 62 20.86 2.34 -12.16
C LYS A 62 21.34 0.90 -11.95
N GLY A 63 21.29 0.10 -13.01
CA GLY A 63 21.77 -1.29 -13.00
C GLY A 63 21.06 -2.15 -11.96
N GLU A 64 21.83 -2.94 -11.22
CA GLU A 64 21.32 -3.88 -10.21
C GLU A 64 20.42 -3.22 -9.16
N LYS A 65 20.73 -2.00 -8.71
CA LYS A 65 19.91 -1.29 -7.71
C LYS A 65 18.52 -0.94 -8.22
N LEU A 66 18.40 -0.66 -9.53
CA LEU A 66 17.10 -0.39 -10.14
C LEU A 66 16.27 -1.67 -10.24
N GLU A 67 16.91 -2.79 -10.61
CA GLU A 67 16.26 -4.09 -10.67
C GLU A 67 15.80 -4.55 -9.28
N GLU A 68 16.65 -4.42 -8.26
CA GLU A 68 16.32 -4.73 -6.88
C GLU A 68 15.14 -3.88 -6.40
N PHE A 69 15.17 -2.57 -6.65
CA PHE A 69 14.06 -1.68 -6.31
C PHE A 69 12.76 -2.05 -7.03
N LEU A 70 12.80 -2.31 -8.33
CA LEU A 70 11.62 -2.73 -9.10
C LEU A 70 11.06 -4.06 -8.59
N SER A 71 11.93 -5.03 -8.30
CA SER A 71 11.54 -6.31 -7.74
C SER A 71 10.86 -6.14 -6.38
N PHE A 72 11.38 -5.23 -5.54
CA PHE A 72 10.79 -4.87 -4.26
C PHE A 72 9.41 -4.24 -4.44
N VAL A 73 9.25 -3.26 -5.34
CA VAL A 73 7.95 -2.61 -5.60
C VAL A 73 6.91 -3.62 -6.07
N VAL A 74 7.28 -4.53 -6.97
CA VAL A 74 6.38 -5.59 -7.46
C VAL A 74 6.00 -6.55 -6.34
N ALA A 75 6.98 -7.03 -5.56
CA ALA A 75 6.73 -7.95 -4.45
C ALA A 75 5.85 -7.31 -3.37
N ALA A 76 6.15 -6.07 -2.97
CA ALA A 76 5.38 -5.32 -2.00
C ALA A 76 3.94 -5.06 -2.50
N GLY A 77 3.79 -4.71 -3.76
CA GLY A 77 2.47 -4.51 -4.38
C GLY A 77 1.64 -5.79 -4.39
N PHE A 78 2.25 -6.91 -4.80
CA PHE A 78 1.59 -8.22 -4.78
C PHE A 78 1.16 -8.60 -3.36
N ALA A 79 2.07 -8.48 -2.38
CA ALA A 79 1.77 -8.77 -0.98
C ALA A 79 0.62 -7.89 -0.45
N TYR A 80 0.63 -6.59 -0.75
CA TYR A 80 -0.43 -5.66 -0.34
C TYR A 80 -1.80 -6.08 -0.88
N PHE A 81 -1.94 -6.26 -2.19
CA PHE A 81 -3.23 -6.61 -2.78
C PHE A 81 -3.71 -8.00 -2.35
N MET A 82 -2.78 -8.93 -2.14
CA MET A 82 -3.10 -10.24 -1.56
C MET A 82 -3.66 -10.10 -0.15
N LEU A 83 -3.04 -9.27 0.71
CA LEU A 83 -3.51 -9.02 2.07
C LEU A 83 -4.87 -8.34 2.11
N VAL A 84 -5.10 -7.33 1.26
CA VAL A 84 -6.41 -6.68 1.14
C VAL A 84 -7.46 -7.73 0.75
N ARG A 85 -7.18 -8.55 -0.26
CA ARG A 85 -8.12 -9.61 -0.69
C ARG A 85 -8.34 -10.66 0.40
N LEU A 86 -7.29 -11.07 1.11
CA LEU A 86 -7.35 -12.04 2.20
C LEU A 86 -8.19 -11.51 3.36
N TYR A 87 -8.02 -10.23 3.73
CA TYR A 87 -8.81 -9.60 4.77
C TYR A 87 -10.32 -9.62 4.46
N PHE A 88 -10.71 -9.28 3.24
CA PHE A 88 -12.12 -9.28 2.86
C PHE A 88 -12.71 -10.69 2.61
N THR A 89 -11.87 -11.67 2.26
CA THR A 89 -12.32 -13.05 1.98
C THR A 89 -12.30 -13.93 3.23
N GLN A 90 -11.21 -13.92 3.99
CA GLN A 90 -10.98 -14.77 5.16
C GLN A 90 -10.27 -14.01 6.29
N ARG A 91 -11.04 -13.21 7.04
CA ARG A 91 -10.54 -12.40 8.16
C ARG A 91 -9.72 -13.19 9.19
N ARG A 92 -10.12 -14.43 9.47
CA ARG A 92 -9.42 -15.28 10.45
C ARG A 92 -7.98 -15.57 10.04
N LEU A 93 -7.75 -15.91 8.77
CA LEU A 93 -6.39 -16.18 8.26
C LEU A 93 -5.55 -14.90 8.25
N PHE A 94 -6.15 -13.76 7.90
CA PHE A 94 -5.46 -12.47 7.97
C PHE A 94 -4.95 -12.17 9.38
N TYR A 95 -5.78 -12.34 10.41
CA TYR A 95 -5.34 -12.09 11.79
C TYR A 95 -4.30 -13.10 12.28
N ILE A 96 -4.41 -14.38 11.90
CA ILE A 96 -3.38 -15.38 12.22
C ILE A 96 -2.04 -14.97 11.59
N PHE A 97 -2.05 -14.59 10.31
CA PHE A 97 -0.87 -14.11 9.61
C PHE A 97 -0.25 -12.88 10.27
N LEU A 98 -1.07 -11.92 10.69
CA LEU A 98 -0.62 -10.70 11.37
C LEU A 98 0.01 -11.03 12.74
N TRP A 99 -0.59 -11.96 13.49
CA TRP A 99 -0.02 -12.44 14.74
C TRP A 99 1.32 -13.14 14.55
N LEU A 100 1.47 -13.95 13.50
CA LEU A 100 2.74 -14.60 13.18
C LEU A 100 3.85 -13.58 12.90
N ILE A 101 3.57 -12.55 12.09
CA ILE A 101 4.54 -11.46 11.84
C ILE A 101 4.91 -10.73 13.13
N LEU A 102 3.92 -10.45 13.99
CA LEU A 102 4.17 -9.73 15.22
C LEU A 102 5.04 -10.54 16.19
N ILE A 103 4.79 -11.84 16.31
CA ILE A 103 5.61 -12.74 17.13
C ILE A 103 7.04 -12.83 16.57
N ASP A 104 7.18 -13.01 15.26
CA ASP A 104 8.49 -13.06 14.58
C ASP A 104 9.31 -11.79 14.83
N SER A 105 8.67 -10.62 14.68
CA SER A 105 9.29 -9.32 14.95
C SER A 105 9.77 -9.18 16.40
N ILE A 106 8.97 -9.61 17.38
CA ILE A 106 9.35 -9.58 18.79
C ILE A 106 10.55 -10.50 19.05
N ILE A 107 10.53 -11.73 18.51
CA ILE A 107 11.64 -12.69 18.66
C ILE A 107 12.93 -12.09 18.08
N MET A 108 12.86 -11.51 16.88
CA MET A 108 14.00 -10.84 16.24
C MET A 108 14.62 -9.76 17.14
N VAL A 109 13.80 -8.92 17.76
CA VAL A 109 14.26 -7.86 18.67
C VAL A 109 14.95 -8.45 19.91
N PHE A 110 14.38 -9.49 20.51
CA PHE A 110 15.00 -10.14 21.68
C PHE A 110 16.31 -10.84 21.32
N LEU A 111 16.41 -11.48 20.16
CA LEU A 111 17.65 -12.09 19.70
C LEU A 111 18.74 -11.05 19.42
N LEU A 112 18.38 -9.92 18.81
CA LEU A 112 19.31 -8.83 18.56
C LEU A 112 19.84 -8.24 19.87
N TYR A 113 18.94 -7.95 20.82
CA TYR A 113 19.28 -7.33 22.11
C TYR A 113 19.98 -8.29 23.08
N GLY A 114 19.64 -9.58 23.05
CA GLY A 114 20.27 -10.62 23.87
C GLY A 114 21.63 -11.12 23.36
N SER A 115 22.10 -10.62 22.21
CA SER A 115 23.42 -10.95 21.65
C SER A 115 24.54 -9.97 22.06
N HIS A 116 24.21 -8.99 22.91
CA HIS A 116 25.14 -8.07 23.58
C HIS A 116 25.29 -8.43 25.06
#